data_AF-A0A919SXS7-F1
#
_entry.id   AF-A0A919SXS7-F1
#
_cell.length_a   1.000
_cell.length_b   1.000
_cell.length_c   1.000
_cell.angle_alpha   90.00
_cell.angle_beta   90.00
_cell.angle_gamma   90.00
#
_symmetry.space_group_name_H-M   'P 1'
#
loop_
_entity.id
_entity.type
_entity.pdbx_description
1 polymer ?
#
loop_
_entity_poly.entity_id
_entity_poly.type
_entity_poly.pdbx_seq_one_letter_code
_entity_poly.pdbx_strand_id
1 'polypeptide(L)'
;MVGVTAVAALALTGCGTDAGGGGAVAGDKAAVAKDDGVDVANAPISADELCAYLKKELPGVRKQGSEIGAMAQLTMGIADLYGDHLDQLDGDVLDAQAVQTCPETRDELVKAAGVKSLGDL
;
A
#
# COMPACT_ATOMS: atom_id res chain seq x y z
N MET A 1 40.37 0.74 -36.40
CA MET A 1 40.79 -0.46 -35.66
C MET A 1 39.64 -0.89 -34.76
N VAL A 2 39.16 -2.13 -34.97
CA VAL A 2 38.63 -3.10 -33.98
C VAL A 2 37.74 -2.49 -32.88
N GLY A 3 36.40 -2.63 -32.89
CA GLY A 3 35.63 -3.86 -33.02
C GLY A 3 35.48 -4.54 -31.65
N VAL A 4 34.36 -4.33 -30.94
CA VAL A 4 34.03 -5.12 -29.75
C VAL A 4 32.59 -5.63 -29.84
N THR A 5 32.55 -6.95 -29.83
CA THR A 5 31.47 -7.93 -29.98
C THR A 5 30.54 -8.03 -28.77
N ALA A 6 29.25 -8.20 -29.09
CA ALA A 6 28.29 -9.17 -28.56
C ALA A 6 28.36 -9.59 -27.08
N VAL A 7 27.27 -9.31 -26.35
CA VAL A 7 26.87 -10.08 -25.15
C VAL A 7 25.55 -10.78 -25.45
N ALA A 8 25.59 -12.10 -25.27
CA ALA A 8 24.54 -13.05 -25.57
C ALA A 8 23.30 -12.83 -24.70
N ALA A 9 22.14 -12.74 -25.34
CA ALA A 9 20.85 -12.94 -24.68
C ALA A 9 20.63 -14.45 -24.51
N LEU A 10 20.67 -14.93 -23.26
CA LEU A 10 20.19 -16.26 -22.93
C LEU A 10 18.66 -16.27 -23.05
N ALA A 11 18.16 -17.03 -24.02
CA ALA A 11 16.78 -17.45 -24.08
C ALA A 11 16.51 -18.45 -22.94
N LEU A 12 15.52 -18.15 -22.08
CA LEU A 12 14.78 -19.19 -21.36
C LEU A 12 13.43 -19.37 -22.04
N THR A 13 13.31 -20.53 -22.67
CA THR A 13 12.09 -21.18 -23.13
C THR A 13 11.08 -21.34 -22.01
N GLY A 14 10.00 -20.54 -22.04
CA GLY A 14 8.74 -20.84 -21.37
C GLY A 14 7.75 -21.36 -22.40
N CYS A 15 7.56 -22.69 -22.43
CA CYS A 15 6.54 -23.37 -23.21
C CYS A 15 5.17 -23.15 -22.56
N GLY A 16 4.19 -22.70 -23.33
CA GLY A 16 2.82 -22.50 -22.87
C GLY A 16 1.93 -22.14 -24.05
N THR A 17 1.67 -23.11 -24.92
CA THR A 17 0.58 -23.04 -25.89
C THR A 17 -0.71 -23.39 -25.17
N ASP A 18 -1.64 -22.44 -25.08
CA ASP A 18 -3.05 -22.76 -25.23
C ASP A 18 -3.78 -21.54 -25.83
N ALA A 19 -4.26 -21.72 -27.05
CA ALA A 19 -5.14 -20.79 -27.74
C ALA A 19 -6.58 -21.21 -27.42
N GLY A 20 -7.26 -20.46 -26.56
CA GLY A 20 -8.67 -20.67 -26.23
C GLY A 20 -9.39 -19.34 -26.13
N GLY A 21 -10.23 -19.04 -27.13
CA GLY A 21 -10.97 -17.80 -27.20
C GLY A 21 -12.17 -17.72 -26.24
N GLY A 22 -12.63 -16.47 -26.07
CA GLY A 22 -14.03 -16.15 -25.80
C GLY A 22 -14.44 -16.07 -24.33
N GLY A 23 -15.06 -14.94 -23.98
CA GLY A 23 -16.02 -14.85 -22.88
C GLY A 23 -15.65 -13.85 -21.80
N ALA A 24 -16.11 -12.61 -21.96
CA ALA A 24 -16.28 -11.72 -20.82
C ALA A 24 -17.39 -12.27 -19.90
N VAL A 25 -17.10 -12.38 -18.60
CA VAL A 25 -18.10 -12.17 -17.54
C VAL A 25 -17.43 -11.46 -16.37
N ALA A 26 -18.09 -10.39 -15.94
CA ALA A 26 -17.81 -9.66 -14.71
C ALA A 26 -18.12 -10.53 -13.48
N GLY A 27 -17.40 -10.28 -12.38
CA GLY A 27 -17.73 -10.81 -11.07
C GLY A 27 -16.55 -10.85 -10.11
N ASP A 28 -16.39 -9.77 -9.34
CA ASP A 28 -15.84 -9.70 -7.98
C ASP A 28 -15.20 -10.97 -7.40
N LYS A 29 -13.88 -10.93 -7.22
CA LYS A 29 -13.26 -10.69 -5.90
C LYS A 29 -11.87 -10.10 -6.15
N ALA A 30 -11.62 -8.91 -5.60
CA ALA A 30 -10.27 -8.37 -5.50
C ALA A 30 -9.37 -9.44 -4.89
N ALA A 31 -8.25 -9.72 -5.55
CA ALA A 31 -7.25 -10.63 -5.05
C ALA A 31 -6.84 -10.18 -3.64
N VAL A 32 -7.10 -11.01 -2.65
CA VAL A 32 -6.54 -10.82 -1.31
C VAL A 32 -5.03 -10.88 -1.52
N ALA A 33 -4.35 -9.75 -1.27
CA ALA A 33 -2.90 -9.69 -1.35
C ALA A 33 -2.31 -10.80 -0.48
N LYS A 34 -1.19 -11.34 -0.97
CA LYS A 34 -0.45 -12.40 -0.29
C LYS A 34 -0.21 -12.01 1.16
N ASP A 35 -0.36 -13.00 2.02
CA ASP A 35 0.13 -12.99 3.40
C ASP A 35 1.66 -12.80 3.31
N ASP A 36 2.13 -11.55 3.32
CA ASP A 36 3.54 -11.19 3.20
C ASP A 36 4.29 -11.40 4.54
N GLY A 37 3.72 -12.19 5.46
CA GLY A 37 4.28 -12.44 6.79
C GLY A 37 4.19 -11.25 7.75
N VAL A 38 3.40 -10.23 7.41
CA VAL A 38 3.16 -9.04 8.24
C VAL A 38 2.17 -9.39 9.36
N ASP A 39 2.60 -9.25 10.62
CA ASP A 39 1.82 -9.64 11.81
C ASP A 39 0.80 -8.57 12.22
N VAL A 40 -0.26 -8.42 11.41
CA VAL A 40 -1.38 -7.50 11.71
C VAL A 40 -2.19 -7.92 12.95
N ALA A 41 -2.13 -9.19 13.37
CA ALA A 41 -2.95 -9.70 14.46
C ALA A 41 -2.50 -9.17 15.83
N ASN A 42 -1.22 -8.80 15.96
CA ASN A 42 -0.63 -8.29 17.20
C ASN A 42 -0.41 -6.77 17.17
N ALA A 43 -0.99 -6.05 16.21
CA ALA A 43 -0.91 -4.59 16.17
C ALA A 43 -1.52 -3.96 17.44
N PRO A 44 -0.88 -2.95 18.04
CA PRO A 44 -1.37 -2.32 19.27
C PRO A 44 -2.66 -1.53 19.06
N ILE A 45 -2.88 -1.04 17.84
CA ILE A 45 -4.10 -0.35 17.42
C ILE A 45 -4.95 -1.32 16.61
N SER A 46 -6.24 -1.43 16.96
CA SER A 46 -7.15 -2.31 16.24
C SER A 46 -7.43 -1.81 14.81
N ALA A 47 -7.76 -2.73 13.92
CA ALA A 47 -8.03 -2.41 12.52
C ALA A 47 -9.24 -1.47 12.32
N ASP A 48 -10.29 -1.64 13.13
CA ASP A 48 -11.45 -0.75 13.12
C ASP A 48 -11.12 0.65 13.64
N GLU A 49 -10.29 0.75 14.68
CA GLU A 49 -9.82 2.03 15.22
C GLU A 49 -8.96 2.78 14.20
N LEU A 50 -8.03 2.07 13.54
CA LEU A 50 -7.24 2.64 12.45
C LEU A 50 -8.14 3.14 11.32
N CYS A 51 -9.09 2.33 10.86
CA CYS A 51 -10.03 2.70 9.81
C CYS A 51 -10.85 3.95 10.18
N ALA A 52 -11.36 4.01 11.41
CA ALA A 52 -12.09 5.18 11.91
C ALA A 52 -11.22 6.44 11.95
N TYR A 53 -9.96 6.28 12.39
CA TYR A 53 -8.98 7.36 12.42
C TYR A 53 -8.68 7.90 11.02
N LEU A 54 -8.32 7.03 10.08
CA LEU A 54 -7.98 7.43 8.71
C LEU A 54 -9.13 8.16 8.01
N LYS A 55 -10.37 7.73 8.24
CA LYS A 55 -11.58 8.41 7.71
C LYS A 55 -11.76 9.81 8.29
N LYS A 56 -11.46 9.99 9.58
CA LYS A 56 -11.51 11.29 10.25
C LYS A 56 -10.39 12.21 9.76
N GLU A 57 -9.23 11.66 9.44
CA GLU A 57 -8.03 12.41 9.08
C GLU A 57 -8.03 12.88 7.61
N LEU A 58 -8.62 12.09 6.72
CA LEU A 58 -8.70 12.35 5.28
C LEU A 58 -9.13 13.78 4.89
N PRO A 59 -10.17 14.41 5.48
CA PRO A 59 -10.54 15.80 5.17
C PRO A 59 -9.46 16.82 5.52
N GLY A 60 -8.63 16.55 6.54
CA GLY A 60 -7.51 17.40 6.93
C GLY A 60 -6.35 17.27 5.95
N VAL A 61 -5.96 16.04 5.64
CA VAL A 61 -4.90 15.72 4.67
C VAL A 61 -5.21 16.34 3.29
N ARG A 62 -6.45 16.25 2.82
CA ARG A 62 -6.89 16.89 1.55
C ARG A 62 -6.76 18.41 1.52
N LYS A 63 -6.72 19.08 2.68
CA LYS A 63 -6.64 20.55 2.77
C LYS A 63 -5.22 21.09 2.78
N GLN A 64 -4.20 20.24 2.94
CA GLN A 64 -2.81 20.68 3.11
C GLN A 64 -2.20 21.38 1.89
N GLY A 65 -2.85 21.36 0.73
CA GLY A 65 -2.46 22.14 -0.45
C GLY A 65 -1.11 21.75 -1.09
N SER A 66 -0.40 20.79 -0.49
CA SER A 66 0.85 20.20 -0.96
C SER A 66 0.97 18.75 -0.49
N GLU A 67 1.62 17.90 -1.29
CA GLU A 67 1.85 16.49 -0.95
C GLU A 67 2.70 16.35 0.32
N ILE A 68 3.74 17.17 0.48
CA ILE A 68 4.60 17.16 1.67
C ILE A 68 3.81 17.56 2.93
N GLY A 69 2.93 18.57 2.83
CA GLY A 69 2.08 18.95 3.97
C GLY A 69 1.07 17.87 4.34
N ALA A 70 0.49 17.21 3.34
CA ALA A 70 -0.40 16.07 3.51
C ALA A 70 0.31 14.88 4.17
N MET A 71 1.52 14.55 3.70
CA MET A 71 2.39 13.53 4.28
C MET A 71 2.71 13.86 5.74
N ALA A 72 3.21 15.06 6.03
CA ALA A 72 3.56 15.47 7.39
C ALA A 72 2.35 15.44 8.34
N GLN A 73 1.18 15.88 7.90
CA GLN A 73 -0.05 15.78 8.69
C GLN A 73 -0.41 14.32 8.98
N LEU A 74 -0.33 13.46 7.97
CA LEU A 74 -0.65 12.05 8.11
C LEU A 74 0.34 11.34 9.04
N THR A 75 1.66 11.56 8.88
CA THR A 75 2.71 11.01 9.75
C THR A 75 2.52 11.45 11.20
N MET A 76 2.31 12.76 11.46
CA MET A 76 2.08 13.27 12.81
C MET A 76 0.79 12.69 13.42
N GLY A 77 -0.27 12.60 12.63
CA GLY A 77 -1.54 12.06 13.09
C GLY A 77 -1.47 10.57 13.44
N ILE A 78 -0.77 9.77 12.63
CA ILE A 78 -0.52 8.36 12.93
C ILE A 78 0.34 8.22 14.19
N ALA A 79 1.36 9.06 14.34
CA ALA A 79 2.18 9.09 15.54
C ALA A 79 1.35 9.40 16.80
N ASP A 80 0.45 10.38 16.71
CA ASP A 80 -0.49 10.74 17.79
C ASP A 80 -1.48 9.60 18.10
N LEU A 81 -1.94 8.87 17.08
CA LEU A 81 -2.81 7.70 17.26
C LEU A 81 -2.10 6.60 18.07
N TYR A 82 -0.83 6.35 17.77
CA TYR A 82 -0.05 5.32 18.46
C TYR A 82 0.35 5.75 19.87
N GLY A 83 0.58 7.04 20.12
CA GLY A 83 0.78 7.59 21.47
C GLY A 83 1.87 6.85 22.25
N ASP A 84 1.49 6.18 23.35
CA ASP A 84 2.41 5.41 24.19
C ASP A 84 2.97 4.14 23.50
N HIS A 85 2.37 3.72 22.39
CA HIS A 85 2.77 2.57 21.57
C HIS A 85 3.65 2.96 20.38
N LEU A 86 4.20 4.18 20.34
CA LEU A 86 5.02 4.66 19.22
C LEU A 86 6.23 3.77 18.91
N ASP A 87 6.79 3.08 19.91
CA ASP A 87 7.88 2.12 19.73
C ASP A 87 7.45 0.85 18.97
N GLN A 88 6.15 0.63 18.85
CA GLN A 88 5.51 -0.49 18.15
C GLN A 88 4.88 -0.07 16.82
N LEU A 89 5.08 1.19 16.39
CA LEU A 89 4.62 1.65 15.08
C LEU A 89 5.47 1.02 13.97
N ASP A 90 4.82 0.16 13.19
CA ASP A 90 5.36 -0.45 11.99
C ASP A 90 4.49 -0.02 10.79
N GLY A 91 5.12 0.65 9.83
CA GLY A 91 4.46 1.21 8.66
C GLY A 91 3.89 0.16 7.71
N ASP A 92 4.51 -1.01 7.61
CA ASP A 92 4.02 -2.11 6.76
C ASP A 92 2.80 -2.79 7.42
N VAL A 93 2.84 -2.98 8.74
CA VAL A 93 1.68 -3.45 9.52
C VAL A 93 0.52 -2.48 9.40
N LEU A 94 0.79 -1.17 9.52
CA LEU A 94 -0.19 -0.11 9.37
C LEU A 94 -0.85 -0.13 7.98
N ASP A 95 -0.05 -0.19 6.91
CA ASP A 95 -0.57 -0.23 5.53
C ASP A 95 -1.38 -1.50 5.29
N ALA A 96 -0.89 -2.66 5.71
CA ALA A 96 -1.59 -3.93 5.57
C ALA A 96 -2.94 -3.92 6.29
N GLN A 97 -2.98 -3.40 7.52
CA GLN A 97 -4.21 -3.26 8.30
C GLN A 97 -5.21 -2.31 7.62
N ALA A 98 -4.72 -1.20 7.06
CA ALA A 98 -5.55 -0.22 6.35
C ALA A 98 -6.09 -0.78 5.02
N VAL A 99 -5.29 -1.54 4.27
CA VAL A 99 -5.73 -2.24 3.05
C VAL A 99 -6.86 -3.22 3.33
N GLN A 100 -6.81 -3.94 4.46
CA GLN A 100 -7.82 -4.93 4.84
C GLN A 100 -9.15 -4.29 5.29
N THR A 101 -9.11 -3.14 5.95
CA THR A 101 -10.29 -2.56 6.64
C THR A 101 -10.85 -1.28 6.03
N CYS A 102 -10.03 -0.51 5.32
CA CYS A 102 -10.42 0.77 4.71
C CYS A 102 -9.64 1.10 3.42
N PRO A 103 -9.63 0.18 2.43
CA PRO A 103 -8.78 0.33 1.25
C PRO A 103 -9.01 1.64 0.50
N GLU A 104 -10.26 2.06 0.33
CA GLU A 104 -10.60 3.31 -0.37
C GLU A 104 -10.06 4.55 0.35
N THR A 105 -10.18 4.60 1.68
CA THR A 105 -9.68 5.74 2.48
C THR A 105 -8.17 5.77 2.48
N ARG A 106 -7.52 4.60 2.61
CA ARG A 106 -6.07 4.45 2.52
C ARG A 106 -5.56 4.96 1.17
N ASP A 107 -6.18 4.55 0.07
CA ASP A 107 -5.75 4.94 -1.28
C ASP A 107 -5.86 6.46 -1.51
N GLU A 108 -6.93 7.07 -1.01
CA GLU A 108 -7.08 8.52 -1.08
C GLU A 108 -6.06 9.27 -0.22
N LEU A 109 -5.70 8.74 0.95
CA LEU A 109 -4.68 9.31 1.83
C LEU A 109 -3.29 9.24 1.22
N VAL A 110 -2.84 8.06 0.77
CA VAL A 110 -1.50 7.91 0.17
C VAL A 110 -1.37 8.73 -1.10
N LYS A 111 -2.45 8.83 -1.90
CA LYS A 111 -2.49 9.69 -3.07
C LYS A 111 -2.35 11.17 -2.71
N ALA A 112 -3.04 11.62 -1.65
CA ALA A 112 -2.94 13.01 -1.20
C ALA A 112 -1.55 13.33 -0.62
N ALA A 113 -0.92 12.37 0.04
CA ALA A 113 0.42 12.48 0.62
C ALA A 113 1.55 12.25 -0.40
N GLY A 114 1.25 11.81 -1.63
CA GLY A 114 2.26 11.55 -2.66
C GLY A 114 3.12 10.29 -2.41
N VAL A 115 2.64 9.37 -1.58
CA VAL A 115 3.33 8.12 -1.22
C VAL A 115 2.62 6.90 -1.81
N LYS A 116 3.26 5.73 -1.82
CA LYS A 116 2.67 4.49 -2.37
C LYS A 116 2.04 3.64 -1.28
N SER A 117 2.55 3.72 -0.06
CA SER A 117 2.02 3.07 1.13
C SER A 117 2.08 3.97 2.36
N LEU A 118 1.29 3.64 3.38
CA LEU A 118 1.43 4.24 4.70
C LEU A 118 2.78 3.86 5.35
N GLY A 119 3.46 2.82 4.85
CA GLY A 119 4.81 2.46 5.27
C GLY A 119 5.92 3.35 4.70
N ASP A 120 5.62 4.18 3.71
CA ASP A 120 6.55 5.17 3.14
C ASP A 120 6.55 6.51 3.92
N LEU A 121 5.75 6.64 4.98
CA LEU A 121 5.59 7.85 5.80
C LEU A 121 6.71 8.05 6.83
#